data_AF-A0A2N6D189-F1
#
_entry.id   AF-A0A2N6D189-F1
#
_cell.length_a   1.000
_cell.length_b   1.000
_cell.length_c   1.000
_cell.angle_alpha   90.00
_cell.angle_beta   90.00
_cell.angle_gamma   90.00
#
_symmetry.space_group_name_H-M   'P 1'
#
loop_
_entity.id
_entity.type
_entity.pdbx_description
1 polymer ?
#
loop_
_entity_poly.entity_id
_entity_poly.type
_entity_poly.pdbx_seq_one_letter_code
_entity_poly.pdbx_strand_id
1 'polypeptide(L)'
;MQNLTKFTVQRGDEEYELSLGWDDGAFVEGRIKFDISALKRNIETREEIEPLSATVAVIPNPDRDPDSDEVPSPFVQIVIKNEITGQEETINYPLNALFEESQIVDLIPAYMFGGDPITGCLIRSGISTTVGQIIGCKNETAGVLPWFWNRVRELGKCLLISIPDMTAKMARKSVRCILRFGF
;
A
#
# COMPACT_ATOMS: atom_id res chain seq x y z
N MET A 1 -8.46 -9.97 -9.25
CA MET A 1 -8.30 -8.80 -8.38
C MET A 1 -9.60 -8.56 -7.64
N GLN A 2 -9.57 -8.60 -6.31
CA GLN A 2 -10.74 -8.36 -5.46
C GLN A 2 -10.60 -7.00 -4.78
N ASN A 3 -11.60 -6.13 -4.93
CA ASN A 3 -11.69 -4.91 -4.13
C ASN A 3 -12.07 -5.32 -2.70
N LEU A 4 -11.14 -5.13 -1.77
CA LEU A 4 -11.29 -5.53 -0.38
C LEU A 4 -12.06 -4.48 0.42
N THR A 5 -11.79 -3.20 0.14
CA THR A 5 -12.46 -2.12 0.85
C THR A 5 -12.53 -0.85 0.02
N LYS A 6 -13.57 -0.06 0.32
CA LYS A 6 -13.77 1.28 -0.21
C LYS A 6 -14.08 2.20 0.96
N PHE A 7 -13.44 3.35 0.97
CA PHE A 7 -13.67 4.40 1.95
C PHE A 7 -13.92 5.70 1.21
N THR A 8 -15.07 6.33 1.47
CA THR A 8 -15.49 7.54 0.77
C THR A 8 -15.55 8.72 1.73
N VAL A 9 -15.05 9.87 1.29
CA VAL A 9 -15.12 11.16 1.99
C VAL A 9 -15.64 12.21 1.04
N GLN A 10 -16.62 12.99 1.49
CA GLN A 10 -17.14 14.13 0.75
C GLN A 10 -16.56 15.44 1.27
N ARG A 11 -16.20 16.35 0.37
CA ARG A 11 -15.83 17.74 0.68
C ARG A 11 -16.40 18.69 -0.37
N GLY A 12 -17.43 19.46 -0.01
CA GLY A 12 -18.13 20.31 -0.96
C GLY A 12 -18.81 19.49 -2.06
N ASP A 13 -18.57 19.87 -3.32
CA ASP A 13 -19.12 19.20 -4.51
C ASP A 13 -18.22 18.07 -5.03
N GLU A 14 -17.21 17.70 -4.25
CA GLU A 14 -16.25 16.65 -4.58
C GLU A 14 -16.39 15.47 -3.61
N GLU A 15 -16.39 14.27 -4.18
CA GLU A 15 -16.36 13.00 -3.49
C GLU A 15 -15.00 12.33 -3.75
N TYR A 16 -14.39 11.83 -2.69
CA TYR A 16 -13.10 11.17 -2.73
C TYR A 16 -13.26 9.73 -2.27
N GLU A 17 -12.77 8.78 -3.05
CA GLU A 17 -12.81 7.37 -2.74
C GLU A 17 -11.38 6.82 -2.63
N LEU A 18 -11.08 6.15 -1.53
CA LEU A 18 -9.90 5.33 -1.36
C LEU A 18 -10.31 3.87 -1.49
N SER A 19 -9.72 3.18 -2.45
CA SER A 19 -9.91 1.75 -2.66
C SER A 19 -8.64 0.99 -2.30
N LEU A 20 -8.82 -0.17 -1.67
CA LEU A 20 -7.76 -1.16 -1.45
C LEU A 20 -8.18 -2.46 -2.13
N GLY A 21 -7.37 -2.92 -3.08
CA GLY A 21 -7.50 -4.19 -3.75
C GLY A 21 -6.41 -5.17 -3.32
N TRP A 22 -6.75 -6.46 -3.36
CA TRP A 22 -5.80 -7.56 -3.21
C TRP A 22 -5.77 -8.41 -4.48
N ASP A 23 -4.56 -8.79 -4.86
CA ASP A 23 -4.32 -9.63 -6.02
C ASP A 23 -4.20 -11.11 -5.60
N ASP A 24 -5.34 -11.81 -5.62
CA ASP A 24 -5.37 -13.25 -5.35
C ASP A 24 -4.47 -14.05 -6.29
N GLY A 25 -4.31 -13.60 -7.55
CA GLY A 25 -3.45 -14.26 -8.52
C GLY A 25 -2.00 -14.19 -8.07
N ALA A 26 -1.54 -13.01 -7.67
CA ALA A 26 -0.22 -12.83 -7.09
C ALA A 26 -0.03 -13.70 -5.83
N PHE A 27 -1.05 -13.83 -4.99
CA PHE A 27 -0.99 -14.68 -3.79
C PHE A 27 -0.85 -16.17 -4.08
N VAL A 28 -1.57 -16.67 -5.09
CA VAL A 28 -1.41 -18.05 -5.57
C VAL A 28 -0.01 -18.29 -6.12
N GLU A 29 0.57 -17.27 -6.76
CA GLU A 29 1.97 -17.22 -7.21
C GLU A 29 2.96 -16.88 -6.09
N GLY A 30 2.53 -16.94 -4.81
CA GLY A 30 3.32 -16.70 -3.61
C GLY A 30 4.04 -15.35 -3.59
N ARG A 31 3.38 -14.34 -4.14
CA ARG A 31 3.68 -12.92 -3.98
C ARG A 31 2.54 -12.29 -3.18
N ILE A 32 2.84 -11.23 -2.47
CA ILE A 32 1.79 -10.42 -1.83
C ILE A 32 1.70 -9.15 -2.62
N LYS A 33 0.52 -8.76 -3.08
CA LYS A 33 0.32 -7.53 -3.82
C LYS A 33 -1.01 -6.89 -3.43
N PHE A 34 -0.91 -5.62 -3.06
CA PHE A 34 -2.04 -4.74 -2.82
C PHE A 34 -1.99 -3.60 -3.82
N ASP A 35 -3.16 -3.22 -4.31
CA ASP A 35 -3.34 -2.03 -5.13
C ASP A 35 -4.18 -1.03 -4.35
N ILE A 36 -3.75 0.22 -4.33
CA ILE A 36 -4.36 1.30 -3.58
C ILE A 36 -4.67 2.39 -4.60
N SER A 37 -5.92 2.82 -4.72
CA SER A 37 -6.27 3.93 -5.60
C SER A 37 -7.02 5.01 -4.85
N ALA A 38 -6.74 6.26 -5.21
CA ALA A 38 -7.48 7.41 -4.74
C ALA A 38 -8.18 8.04 -5.94
N LEU A 39 -9.52 7.94 -5.94
CA LEU A 39 -10.40 8.50 -6.94
C LEU A 39 -11.03 9.79 -6.42
N LYS A 40 -11.18 10.75 -7.32
CA LYS A 40 -11.87 12.02 -7.12
C LYS A 40 -13.04 12.08 -8.10
N ARG A 41 -14.24 12.33 -7.61
CA ARG A 41 -15.46 12.45 -8.39
C ARG A 41 -16.14 13.80 -8.12
N ASN A 42 -16.54 14.51 -9.15
CA ASN A 42 -17.44 15.64 -9.00
C ASN A 42 -18.89 15.13 -8.86
N ILE A 43 -19.60 15.57 -7.83
CA ILE A 43 -20.94 15.06 -7.49
C ILE A 43 -21.99 15.49 -8.52
N GLU A 44 -21.88 16.71 -9.05
CA GLU A 44 -22.84 17.27 -10.01
C GLU A 44 -22.62 16.73 -11.42
N THR A 45 -21.39 16.76 -11.90
CA THR A 45 -21.05 16.35 -13.28
C THR A 45 -20.83 14.85 -13.42
N ARG A 46 -20.61 14.14 -12.30
CA ARG A 46 -20.17 12.73 -12.25
C ARG A 46 -18.85 12.48 -12.99
N GLU A 47 -18.07 13.53 -13.22
CA GLU A 47 -16.73 13.40 -13.77
C GLU A 47 -15.83 12.72 -12.74
N GLU A 48 -15.15 11.66 -13.15
CA GLU A 48 -14.25 10.88 -12.31
C GLU A 48 -12.82 11.02 -12.81
N ILE A 49 -11.91 11.25 -11.87
CA ILE A 49 -10.48 11.31 -12.11
C ILE A 49 -9.85 10.40 -11.04
N GLU A 50 -8.98 9.48 -11.45
CA GLU A 50 -8.14 8.72 -10.54
C GLU A 50 -6.76 9.38 -10.49
N PRO A 51 -6.54 10.42 -9.68
CA PRO A 51 -5.30 11.19 -9.73
C PRO A 51 -4.06 10.38 -9.35
N LEU A 52 -4.22 9.37 -8.49
CA LEU A 52 -3.11 8.63 -7.92
C LEU A 52 -3.47 7.15 -7.71
N SER A 53 -2.52 6.29 -8.04
CA SER A 53 -2.54 4.87 -7.71
C SER A 53 -1.21 4.45 -7.07
N ALA A 54 -1.24 3.43 -6.23
CA ALA A 54 -0.05 2.85 -5.62
C ALA A 54 -0.18 1.33 -5.51
N THR A 55 0.86 0.60 -5.90
CA THR A 55 0.97 -0.85 -5.71
C THR A 55 1.99 -1.12 -4.61
N VAL A 56 1.61 -1.89 -3.59
CA VAL A 56 2.50 -2.37 -2.53
C VAL A 56 2.65 -3.87 -2.66
N ALA A 57 3.86 -4.36 -2.91
CA ALA A 57 4.13 -5.77 -3.10
C ALA A 57 5.27 -6.28 -2.20
N VAL A 58 5.17 -7.53 -1.76
CA VAL A 58 6.29 -8.29 -1.17
C VAL A 58 6.87 -9.18 -2.26
N ILE A 59 8.08 -8.85 -2.70
CA ILE A 59 8.78 -9.54 -3.79
C ILE A 59 10.03 -10.25 -3.26
N PRO A 60 10.49 -11.33 -3.93
CA PRO A 60 11.82 -11.87 -3.69
C PRO A 60 12.88 -10.82 -4.02
N ASN A 61 14.06 -10.93 -3.39
CA ASN A 61 15.20 -10.05 -3.68
C ASN A 61 15.53 -10.12 -5.20
N PRO A 62 15.41 -9.00 -5.94
CA PRO A 62 15.65 -8.99 -7.39
C PRO A 62 17.13 -9.22 -7.74
N ASP A 63 18.05 -8.87 -6.84
CA ASP A 63 19.50 -8.96 -7.04
C ASP A 63 20.09 -10.27 -6.49
N ARG A 64 19.23 -11.26 -6.19
CA ARG A 64 19.69 -12.52 -5.61
C ARG A 64 20.47 -13.34 -6.63
N ASP A 65 21.67 -13.74 -6.22
CA ASP A 65 22.37 -14.87 -6.80
C ASP A 65 21.64 -16.19 -6.43
N PRO A 66 21.12 -16.96 -7.41
CA PRO A 66 20.45 -18.23 -7.13
C PRO A 66 21.35 -19.26 -6.44
N ASP A 67 22.67 -19.12 -6.56
CA ASP A 67 23.66 -20.05 -6.01
C ASP A 67 24.19 -19.63 -4.62
N SER A 68 23.70 -18.51 -4.07
CA SER A 68 24.05 -18.07 -2.72
C SER A 68 23.26 -18.81 -1.63
N ASP A 69 23.99 -19.28 -0.60
CA ASP A 69 23.46 -19.88 0.63
C ASP A 69 22.81 -18.84 1.59
N GLU A 70 22.85 -17.55 1.25
CA GLU A 70 22.19 -16.52 2.06
C GLU A 70 20.67 -16.69 2.05
N VAL A 71 20.07 -16.57 3.24
CA VAL A 71 18.62 -16.62 3.39
C VAL A 71 18.02 -15.42 2.63
N PRO A 72 17.17 -15.64 1.61
CA PRO A 72 16.61 -14.56 0.82
C PRO A 72 15.75 -13.66 1.70
N SER A 73 16.17 -12.42 1.88
CA SER A 73 15.37 -11.40 2.55
C SER A 73 14.39 -10.78 1.53
N PRO A 74 13.06 -10.88 1.74
CA PRO A 74 12.08 -10.24 0.86
C PRO A 74 12.25 -8.72 0.82
N PHE A 75 11.77 -8.11 -0.25
CA PHE A 75 11.69 -6.66 -0.41
C PHE A 75 10.22 -6.23 -0.39
N VAL A 76 9.96 -5.08 0.21
CA VAL A 76 8.71 -4.33 -0.01
C VAL A 76 8.96 -3.40 -1.18
N GLN A 77 8.24 -3.63 -2.27
CA GLN A 77 8.21 -2.75 -3.43
C GLN A 77 6.96 -1.89 -3.36
N ILE A 78 7.13 -0.60 -3.61
CA ILE A 78 6.04 0.37 -3.70
C ILE A 78 6.20 1.11 -5.00
N VAL A 79 5.21 0.96 -5.87
CA VAL A 79 5.11 1.72 -7.12
C VAL A 79 4.02 2.73 -6.94
N ILE A 80 4.28 4.01 -7.16
CA ILE A 80 3.29 5.08 -7.08
C ILE A 80 3.21 5.71 -8.45
N LYS A 81 2.00 5.87 -8.95
CA LYS A 81 1.74 6.45 -10.27
C LYS A 81 0.78 7.61 -10.13
N ASN A 82 1.16 8.73 -10.72
CA ASN A 82 0.31 9.89 -10.90
C ASN A 82 -0.27 9.84 -12.30
N GLU A 83 -1.56 9.48 -12.40
CA GLU A 83 -2.22 9.28 -13.69
C GLU A 83 -2.43 10.61 -14.44
N ILE A 84 -2.39 11.75 -13.75
CA ILE A 84 -2.52 13.07 -14.37
C ILE A 84 -1.21 13.49 -15.03
N THR A 85 -0.08 13.32 -14.34
CA THR A 85 1.23 13.75 -14.86
C THR A 85 1.95 12.65 -15.64
N GLY A 86 1.50 11.40 -15.53
CA GLY A 86 2.19 10.21 -16.07
C GLY A 86 3.48 9.85 -15.34
N GLN A 87 3.76 10.47 -14.19
CA GLN A 87 4.95 10.19 -13.40
C GLN A 87 4.78 8.90 -12.60
N GLU A 88 5.86 8.13 -12.50
CA GLU A 88 5.93 6.88 -11.74
C GLU A 88 7.20 6.87 -10.88
N GLU A 89 7.05 6.47 -9.63
CA GLU A 89 8.16 6.31 -8.68
C GLU A 89 8.12 4.89 -8.12
N THR A 90 9.27 4.20 -8.13
CA THR A 90 9.41 2.86 -7.56
C THR A 90 10.39 2.87 -6.40
N ILE A 91 9.91 2.47 -5.24
CA ILE A 91 10.70 2.36 -4.02
C ILE A 91 10.82 0.88 -3.67
N ASN A 92 12.04 0.38 -3.60
CA ASN A 92 12.34 -0.97 -3.12
C ASN A 92 13.06 -0.87 -1.78
N TYR A 93 12.54 -1.56 -0.76
CA TYR A 93 13.13 -1.54 0.57
C TYR A 93 13.23 -2.96 1.15
N PRO A 94 14.38 -3.37 1.71
CA PRO A 94 14.50 -4.68 2.35
C PRO A 94 13.51 -4.83 3.51
N LEU A 95 12.67 -5.87 3.49
CA LEU A 95 11.61 -6.07 4.49
C LEU A 95 12.19 -6.33 5.90
N ASN A 96 13.40 -6.86 5.99
CA ASN A 96 14.12 -7.06 7.25
C ASN A 96 14.60 -5.75 7.89
N ALA A 97 14.96 -4.74 7.08
CA ALA A 97 15.38 -3.42 7.51
C ALA A 97 14.20 -2.50 7.88
N LEU A 98 12.97 -2.95 7.60
CA LEU A 98 11.75 -2.20 7.84
C LEU A 98 11.23 -2.45 9.27
N PHE A 99 11.34 -1.44 10.12
CA PHE A 99 10.90 -1.46 11.52
C PHE A 99 9.62 -0.65 11.72
N GLU A 100 9.46 0.44 10.98
CA GLU A 100 8.31 1.32 11.02
C GLU A 100 7.85 1.71 9.62
N GLU A 101 6.54 1.89 9.44
CA GLU A 101 5.95 2.35 8.17
C GLU A 101 6.41 3.75 7.73
N SER A 102 6.80 4.60 8.68
CA SER A 102 7.29 5.97 8.46
C SER A 102 8.53 5.98 7.57
N GLN A 103 9.41 4.99 7.76
CA GLN A 103 10.66 4.84 7.00
C GLN A 103 10.44 4.74 5.49
N ILE A 104 9.29 4.22 5.06
CA ILE A 104 8.94 4.12 3.64
C ILE A 104 8.15 5.35 3.19
N VAL A 105 7.19 5.77 4.01
CA VAL A 105 6.26 6.84 3.63
C VAL A 105 7.00 8.17 3.44
N ASP A 106 8.06 8.40 4.20
CA ASP A 106 8.86 9.62 4.12
C ASP A 106 9.90 9.59 2.99
N LEU A 107 10.11 8.43 2.34
CA LEU A 107 10.90 8.32 1.11
C LEU A 107 10.11 8.73 -0.13
N ILE A 108 8.78 8.76 -0.06
CA ILE A 108 7.94 9.13 -1.20
C ILE A 108 8.07 10.64 -1.44
N PRO A 109 8.56 11.06 -2.62
CA PRO A 109 8.73 12.48 -2.89
C PRO A 109 7.41 13.24 -2.85
N ALA A 110 7.40 14.41 -2.21
CA ALA A 110 6.17 15.21 -2.05
C ALA A 110 5.52 15.62 -3.38
N TYR A 111 6.31 15.78 -4.45
CA TYR A 111 5.81 16.12 -5.78
C TYR A 111 4.89 15.05 -6.36
N MET A 112 5.03 13.78 -5.95
CA MET A 112 4.14 12.70 -6.38
C MET A 112 2.69 12.98 -6.00
N PHE A 113 2.48 13.68 -4.88
CA PHE A 113 1.18 14.09 -4.37
C PHE A 113 0.74 15.49 -4.84
N GLY A 114 1.51 16.12 -5.75
CA GLY A 114 1.48 17.56 -6.06
C GLY A 114 0.24 18.10 -6.80
N GLY A 115 -0.89 17.41 -6.76
CA GLY A 115 -2.17 17.87 -7.28
C GLY A 115 -3.14 18.22 -6.15
N ASP A 116 -3.88 17.21 -5.68
CA ASP A 116 -4.92 17.35 -4.65
C ASP A 116 -4.42 16.83 -3.28
N PRO A 117 -4.37 17.67 -2.23
CA PRO A 117 -3.86 17.26 -0.92
C PRO A 117 -4.70 16.14 -0.27
N ILE A 118 -5.99 16.03 -0.59
CA ILE A 118 -6.87 15.00 -0.05
C ILE A 118 -6.50 13.65 -0.65
N THR A 119 -6.32 13.56 -1.97
CA THR A 119 -5.93 12.30 -2.62
C THR A 119 -4.53 11.87 -2.18
N GLY A 120 -3.63 12.83 -1.97
CA GLY A 120 -2.32 12.58 -1.34
C GLY A 120 -2.44 11.99 0.07
N CYS A 121 -3.32 12.55 0.92
CA CYS A 121 -3.62 11.98 2.24
C CYS A 121 -4.16 10.55 2.16
N LEU A 122 -5.05 10.27 1.20
CA LEU A 122 -5.65 8.96 1.01
C LEU A 122 -4.60 7.92 0.63
N ILE A 123 -3.82 8.17 -0.42
CA ILE A 123 -2.75 7.26 -0.86
C ILE A 123 -1.70 7.05 0.23
N ARG A 124 -1.23 8.13 0.86
CA ARG A 124 -0.24 8.05 1.94
C ARG A 124 -0.74 7.20 3.11
N SER A 125 -2.01 7.35 3.48
CA SER A 125 -2.65 6.56 4.53
C SER A 125 -2.81 5.09 4.12
N GLY A 126 -3.15 4.85 2.86
CA GLY A 126 -3.21 3.52 2.25
C GLY A 126 -1.87 2.79 2.36
N ILE A 127 -0.82 3.39 1.80
CA ILE A 127 0.54 2.82 1.78
C ILE A 127 1.01 2.58 3.22
N SER A 128 0.92 3.59 4.09
CA SER A 128 1.34 3.51 5.48
C SER A 128 0.67 2.35 6.23
N THR A 129 -0.62 2.14 6.00
CA THR A 129 -1.38 1.09 6.69
C THR A 129 -1.01 -0.29 6.16
N THR A 130 -0.91 -0.44 4.83
CA THR A 130 -0.50 -1.70 4.20
C THR A 130 0.90 -2.11 4.64
N VAL A 131 1.85 -1.18 4.60
CA VAL A 131 3.24 -1.41 5.02
C VAL A 131 3.31 -1.74 6.50
N GLY A 132 2.62 -0.99 7.37
CA GLY A 132 2.58 -1.26 8.81
C GLY A 132 2.04 -2.65 9.13
N GLN A 133 1.00 -3.10 8.42
CA GLN A 133 0.44 -4.44 8.62
C GLN A 133 1.39 -5.53 8.11
N ILE A 134 2.11 -5.29 7.01
CA ILE A 134 3.18 -6.19 6.53
C ILE A 134 4.27 -6.35 7.60
N ILE A 135 4.70 -5.27 8.25
CA ILE A 135 5.68 -5.34 9.35
C ILE A 135 5.12 -6.14 10.54
N GLY A 136 3.88 -5.87 10.94
CA GLY A 136 3.21 -6.59 12.04
C GLY A 136 3.18 -8.10 11.78
N CYS A 137 2.63 -8.49 10.63
CA CYS A 137 2.54 -9.91 10.24
C CYS A 137 3.91 -10.55 10.02
N LYS A 138 4.93 -9.80 9.53
CA LYS A 138 6.32 -10.28 9.44
C LYS A 138 6.85 -10.68 10.81
N ASN A 139 6.60 -9.88 11.84
CA ASN A 139 7.10 -10.13 13.18
C ASN A 139 6.40 -11.34 13.82
N GLU A 140 5.10 -11.51 13.59
CA GLU A 140 4.33 -12.67 14.07
C GLU A 140 4.73 -13.98 13.39
N THR A 141 5.14 -13.93 12.12
CA THR A 141 5.51 -15.11 11.32
C THR A 141 7.01 -15.41 11.30
N ALA A 142 7.81 -14.70 12.11
CA ALA A 142 9.28 -14.79 12.09
C ALA A 142 9.83 -16.18 12.47
N GLY A 143 9.07 -17.00 13.21
CA GLY A 143 9.48 -18.35 13.64
C GLY A 143 9.20 -19.48 12.63
N VAL A 144 8.60 -19.17 11.47
CA VAL A 144 8.22 -20.19 10.47
C VAL A 144 9.39 -20.47 9.54
N LEU A 145 9.81 -21.75 9.47
CA LEU A 145 10.68 -22.50 8.53
C LEU A 145 11.59 -21.72 7.54
N PRO A 146 12.79 -22.25 7.19
CA PRO A 146 13.82 -21.51 6.43
C PRO A 146 13.45 -21.14 4.97
N TRP A 147 12.30 -21.56 4.46
CA TRP A 147 11.96 -21.43 3.04
C TRP A 147 11.03 -20.24 2.74
N PHE A 148 11.42 -19.42 1.77
CA PHE A 148 10.76 -18.17 1.37
C PHE A 148 9.25 -18.32 1.15
N TRP A 149 8.83 -19.31 0.36
CA TRP A 149 7.42 -19.49 0.00
C TRP A 149 6.51 -19.83 1.17
N ASN A 150 7.00 -20.62 2.13
CA ASN A 150 6.25 -20.92 3.35
C ASN A 150 6.05 -19.65 4.17
N ARG A 151 7.10 -18.82 4.27
CA ARG A 151 7.04 -17.55 4.97
C ARG A 151 6.12 -16.53 4.29
N VAL A 152 6.17 -16.40 2.96
CA VAL A 152 5.26 -15.52 2.22
C VAL A 152 3.81 -15.99 2.33
N ARG A 153 3.56 -17.31 2.32
CA ARG A 153 2.21 -17.86 2.50
C ARG A 153 1.64 -17.52 3.88
N GLU A 154 2.41 -17.70 4.95
CA GLU A 154 1.95 -17.35 6.30
C GLU A 154 1.78 -15.84 6.48
N LEU A 155 2.69 -15.04 5.91
CA LEU A 155 2.57 -13.59 5.86
C LEU A 155 1.27 -13.17 5.17
N GLY A 156 0.97 -13.74 4.00
CA GLY A 156 -0.26 -13.44 3.26
C GLY A 156 -1.53 -13.88 3.99
N LYS A 157 -1.53 -15.03 4.67
CA LYS A 157 -2.66 -15.44 5.54
C LYS A 157 -2.92 -14.43 6.67
N CYS A 158 -1.86 -14.00 7.36
CA CYS A 158 -1.97 -12.99 8.42
C CYS A 158 -2.55 -11.68 7.87
N LEU A 159 -2.07 -11.25 6.70
CA LEU A 159 -2.55 -10.03 6.04
C LEU A 159 -4.03 -10.12 5.65
N LEU A 160 -4.48 -11.24 5.09
CA LEU A 160 -5.88 -11.45 4.73
C LEU A 160 -6.82 -11.39 5.94
N ILE A 161 -6.42 -11.97 7.08
CA ILE A 161 -7.19 -11.90 8.33
C ILE A 161 -7.24 -10.46 8.87
N SER A 162 -6.20 -9.67 8.60
CA SER A 162 -6.04 -8.30 9.10
C SER A 162 -6.78 -7.24 8.28
N ILE A 163 -7.36 -7.58 7.12
CA ILE A 163 -8.02 -6.62 6.21
C ILE A 163 -9.03 -5.70 6.93
N PRO A 164 -9.93 -6.18 7.82
CA PRO A 164 -10.88 -5.29 8.49
C PRO A 164 -10.21 -4.24 9.38
N ASP A 165 -9.13 -4.62 10.07
CA ASP A 165 -8.35 -3.71 10.91
C ASP A 165 -7.55 -2.72 10.05
N MET A 166 -7.01 -3.16 8.91
CA MET A 166 -6.38 -2.30 7.93
C MET A 166 -7.35 -1.22 7.43
N THR A 167 -8.57 -1.59 7.06
CA THR A 167 -9.60 -0.63 6.62
C THR A 167 -9.86 0.44 7.68
N ALA A 168 -10.05 0.04 8.94
CA ALA A 168 -10.34 0.98 10.02
C ALA A 168 -9.16 1.93 10.30
N LYS A 169 -7.93 1.40 10.32
CA LYS A 169 -6.69 2.19 10.48
C LYS A 169 -6.50 3.17 9.33
N MET A 170 -6.72 2.70 8.11
CA MET A 170 -6.60 3.49 6.88
C MET A 170 -7.58 4.66 6.91
N ALA A 171 -8.87 4.40 7.15
CA ALA A 171 -9.90 5.44 7.27
C ALA A 171 -9.55 6.47 8.36
N ARG A 172 -9.15 6.02 9.56
CA ARG A 172 -8.75 6.92 10.66
C ARG A 172 -7.55 7.79 10.30
N LYS A 173 -6.51 7.22 9.67
CA LYS A 173 -5.32 7.98 9.22
C LYS A 173 -5.69 9.00 8.15
N SER A 174 -6.50 8.59 7.17
CA SER A 174 -7.01 9.46 6.10
C SER A 174 -7.77 10.65 6.67
N VAL A 175 -8.76 10.41 7.54
CA VAL A 175 -9.54 11.48 8.19
C VAL A 175 -8.63 12.41 8.98
N ARG A 176 -7.71 11.86 9.78
CA ARG A 176 -6.76 12.68 10.58
C ARG A 176 -5.86 13.54 9.70
N CYS A 177 -5.41 13.03 8.56
CA CYS A 177 -4.60 13.77 7.60
C CYS A 177 -5.42 14.90 6.96
N ILE A 178 -6.62 14.61 6.47
CA ILE A 178 -7.52 15.59 5.84
C ILE A 178 -7.86 16.72 6.83
N LEU A 179 -8.17 16.39 8.08
CA LEU A 179 -8.46 17.38 9.12
C LEU A 179 -7.26 18.30 9.44
N ARG A 180 -6.02 17.84 9.25
CA ARG A 180 -4.83 18.70 9.39
C ARG A 180 -4.72 19.75 8.29
N PHE A 181 -5.36 19.55 7.14
CA PHE A 181 -5.48 20.52 6.05
C PHE A 181 -6.75 21.37 6.14
N GLY A 182 -7.47 21.27 7.25
CA GLY A 182 -8.71 22.00 7.50
C GLY A 182 -8.76 22.59 8.90
N PHE A 183 -7.89 23.58 9.17
CA PHE A 183 -8.07 24.71 10.09
C PHE A 183 -7.12 25.83 9.71
#